data_AF-A0A922YWW9-F1
#
_entry.id   AF-A0A922YWW9-F1
#
_cell.length_a   1.000
_cell.length_b   1.000
_cell.length_c   1.000
_cell.angle_alpha   90.00
_cell.angle_beta   90.00
_cell.angle_gamma   90.00
#
_symmetry.space_group_name_H-M   'P 1'
#
loop_
_entity.id
_entity.type
_entity.pdbx_description
1 polymer ?
#
loop_
_entity_poly.entity_id
_entity_poly.type
_entity_poly.pdbx_seq_one_letter_code
_entity_poly.pdbx_strand_id
1 'polypeptide(L)'
;MGSLSRGELAGERMEVALNSQDQEDEHSCFSDNTHRDAATNAKGIQNVWLGQYQRRDGSQLLGPGVRDLVASKNAALAEKTTAQIAESVQGAERIPAPFDRAIIQGSEGRPVMEKTIASLVEQSKLLVESAGAVGITKLTLVEP
;
A
#
# COMPACT_ATOMS: atom_id res chain seq x y z
N MET A 1 -4.61 2.23 -8.78
CA MET A 1 -3.85 1.42 -7.78
C MET A 1 -2.46 1.99 -7.53
N GLY A 2 -1.61 2.17 -8.55
CA GLY A 2 -0.29 2.77 -8.36
C GLY A 2 -0.33 4.16 -7.69
N SER A 3 -1.23 5.06 -8.12
CA SER A 3 -1.40 6.39 -7.49
C SER A 3 -1.76 6.31 -6.01
N LEU A 4 -2.67 5.39 -5.65
CA LEU A 4 -3.01 5.13 -4.25
C LEU A 4 -1.80 4.57 -3.47
N SER A 5 -0.97 3.75 -4.09
CA SER A 5 0.22 3.16 -3.48
C SER A 5 1.29 4.20 -3.17
N ARG A 6 1.79 4.91 -4.19
CA ARG A 6 2.91 5.85 -4.06
C ARG A 6 2.48 7.26 -3.68
N GLY A 7 1.53 7.84 -4.41
CA GLY A 7 1.14 9.23 -4.23
C GLY A 7 0.43 9.43 -2.91
N GLU A 8 -0.65 8.67 -2.70
CA GLU A 8 -1.51 8.86 -1.53
C GLU A 8 -0.97 8.14 -0.28
N LEU A 9 -0.83 6.81 -0.32
CA LEU A 9 -0.53 6.04 0.89
C LEU A 9 0.91 6.22 1.36
N ALA A 10 1.89 6.04 0.46
CA ALA A 10 3.30 6.26 0.82
C ALA A 10 3.62 7.76 1.00
N GLY A 11 3.22 8.60 0.04
CA GLY A 11 3.51 10.03 0.04
C GLY A 11 2.70 10.79 1.08
N GLU A 12 1.49 11.20 0.72
CA GLU A 12 0.67 12.12 1.51
C GLU A 12 0.33 11.58 2.91
N ARG A 13 0.07 10.28 3.05
CA ARG A 13 -0.40 9.70 4.34
C ARG A 13 0.70 9.18 5.25
N MET A 14 1.93 9.01 4.75
CA MET A 14 3.03 8.43 5.54
C MET A 14 4.30 9.28 5.50
N GLU A 15 4.83 9.62 4.32
CA GLU A 15 6.06 10.40 4.18
C GLU A 15 5.91 11.81 4.77
N VAL A 16 4.76 12.48 4.58
CA VAL A 16 4.52 13.84 5.10
C VAL A 16 4.67 13.87 6.63
N ALA A 17 3.88 13.08 7.35
CA ALA A 17 3.96 12.98 8.80
C ALA A 17 5.33 12.46 9.29
N LEU A 18 5.93 11.49 8.60
CA LEU A 18 7.26 10.97 8.94
C LEU A 18 8.35 12.05 8.88
N ASN A 19 8.24 12.97 7.90
CA ASN A 19 9.20 14.04 7.69
C ASN A 19 8.96 15.23 8.63
N SER A 20 7.71 15.63 8.83
CA SER A 20 7.38 16.72 9.75
C SER A 20 7.53 16.31 11.21
N GLN A 21 7.35 15.02 11.52
CA GLN A 21 7.27 14.48 12.88
C GLN A 21 6.16 15.15 13.71
N ASP A 22 5.14 15.69 13.04
CA ASP A 22 4.00 16.35 13.66
C ASP A 22 2.81 15.41 13.72
N GLN A 23 2.13 15.39 14.88
CA GLN A 23 0.88 14.66 15.05
C GLN A 23 -0.23 15.25 14.16
N GLU A 24 -0.24 16.57 13.92
CA GLU A 24 -1.29 17.20 13.10
C GLU A 24 -1.22 16.79 11.62
N ASP A 25 -0.08 16.28 11.17
CA ASP A 25 0.13 15.84 9.78
C ASP A 25 -0.24 14.37 9.56
N GLU A 26 -0.51 13.58 10.61
CA GLU A 26 -1.02 12.22 10.42
C GLU A 26 -2.54 12.20 10.14
N HIS A 27 -2.96 11.34 9.21
CA HIS A 27 -4.29 11.37 8.59
C HIS A 27 -5.47 11.31 9.58
N SER A 28 -5.35 10.55 10.68
CA SER A 28 -6.41 10.34 11.67
C SER A 28 -5.99 10.79 13.08
N CYS A 29 -5.26 11.90 13.15
CA CYS A 29 -4.61 12.48 14.34
C CYS A 29 -5.50 12.62 15.59
N PHE A 30 -6.80 12.87 15.42
CA PHE A 30 -7.74 13.02 16.55
C PHE A 30 -8.22 11.69 17.17
N SER A 31 -7.89 10.56 16.56
CA SER A 31 -8.44 9.24 16.92
C SER A 31 -7.40 8.14 17.10
N ASP A 32 -6.11 8.46 16.96
CA ASP A 32 -4.99 7.53 16.98
C ASP A 32 -5.15 6.32 16.01
N ASN A 33 -5.92 6.51 14.92
CA ASN A 33 -6.33 5.41 14.05
C ASN A 33 -5.47 5.27 12.77
N THR A 34 -4.51 6.17 12.54
CA THR A 34 -3.72 6.25 11.31
C THR A 34 -3.04 4.91 10.96
N HIS A 35 -2.51 4.18 11.95
CA HIS A 35 -1.92 2.85 11.75
C HIS A 35 -2.91 1.84 11.14
N ARG A 36 -4.19 1.85 11.56
CA ARG A 36 -5.22 0.97 10.98
C ARG A 36 -5.66 1.45 9.60
N ASP A 37 -5.71 2.76 9.41
CA ASP A 37 -6.07 3.34 8.10
C ASP A 37 -5.04 2.94 7.05
N ALA A 38 -3.74 3.05 7.36
CA ALA A 38 -2.67 2.60 6.50
C ALA A 38 -2.78 1.09 6.17
N ALA A 39 -2.97 0.25 7.20
CA ALA A 39 -3.13 -1.20 7.02
C ALA A 39 -4.35 -1.55 6.14
N THR A 40 -5.50 -0.91 6.37
CA THR A 40 -6.72 -1.17 5.60
C THR A 40 -6.65 -0.62 4.18
N ASN A 41 -5.95 0.48 3.94
CA ASN A 41 -5.67 0.99 2.59
C ASN A 41 -4.79 0.01 1.80
N ALA A 42 -3.72 -0.51 2.41
CA ALA A 42 -2.87 -1.53 1.79
C ALA A 42 -3.66 -2.81 1.48
N LYS A 43 -4.50 -3.27 2.42
CA LYS A 43 -5.43 -4.41 2.20
C LYS A 43 -6.41 -4.15 1.07
N GLY A 44 -6.91 -2.92 0.94
CA GLY A 44 -7.78 -2.52 -0.17
C GLY A 44 -7.11 -2.74 -1.54
N ILE A 45 -5.83 -2.37 -1.66
CA ILE A 45 -5.04 -2.64 -2.88
C ILE A 45 -4.92 -4.15 -3.13
N GLN A 46 -4.61 -4.94 -2.09
CA GLN A 46 -4.50 -6.40 -2.20
C GLN A 46 -5.82 -7.05 -2.63
N ASN A 47 -6.94 -6.63 -2.05
CA ASN A 47 -8.26 -7.16 -2.36
C ASN A 47 -8.62 -6.96 -3.85
N VAL A 48 -8.36 -5.76 -4.40
CA VAL A 48 -8.57 -5.46 -5.82
C VAL A 48 -7.62 -6.24 -6.71
N TRP A 49 -6.34 -6.34 -6.32
CA TRP A 49 -5.34 -7.11 -7.06
C TRP A 49 -5.75 -8.58 -7.22
N LEU A 50 -6.19 -9.20 -6.12
CA LEU A 50 -6.54 -10.62 -6.05
C LEU A 50 -7.98 -10.92 -6.45
N GLY A 51 -8.86 -9.93 -6.55
CA GLY A 51 -10.29 -10.15 -6.82
C GLY A 51 -11.03 -10.81 -5.65
N GLN A 52 -10.54 -10.61 -4.42
CA GLN A 52 -11.09 -11.25 -3.21
C GLN A 52 -11.40 -10.22 -2.12
N TYR A 53 -12.49 -10.43 -1.39
CA TYR A 53 -12.85 -9.60 -0.25
C TYR A 53 -13.60 -10.41 0.81
N GLN A 54 -13.15 -10.37 2.06
CA GLN A 54 -13.90 -10.93 3.18
C GLN A 54 -14.94 -9.90 3.65
N ARG A 55 -16.22 -10.29 3.58
CA ARG A 55 -17.33 -9.47 4.07
C ARG A 55 -17.39 -9.49 5.60
N ARG A 56 -18.15 -8.54 6.16
CA ARG A 56 -18.34 -8.41 7.62
C ARG A 56 -19.01 -9.63 8.26
N ASP A 57 -19.81 -10.37 7.51
CA ASP A 57 -20.45 -11.61 7.94
C ASP A 57 -19.53 -12.85 7.85
N GLY A 58 -18.27 -12.66 7.46
CA GLY A 58 -17.28 -13.71 7.28
C GLY A 58 -17.32 -14.40 5.92
N SER A 59 -18.34 -14.16 5.10
CA SER A 59 -18.42 -14.71 3.74
C SER A 59 -17.35 -14.09 2.82
N GLN A 60 -16.88 -14.86 1.84
CA GLN A 60 -15.94 -14.36 0.85
C GLN A 60 -16.68 -13.93 -0.42
N LEU A 61 -16.31 -12.76 -0.93
CA LEU A 61 -16.55 -12.37 -2.32
C LEU A 61 -15.30 -12.74 -3.11
N LEU A 62 -15.46 -13.57 -4.14
CA LEU A 62 -14.39 -14.03 -5.03
C LEU A 62 -14.78 -13.73 -6.48
N GLY A 63 -13.82 -13.31 -7.28
CA GLY A 63 -13.96 -13.07 -8.70
C GLY A 63 -12.60 -12.88 -9.37
N PRO A 64 -12.57 -12.59 -10.69
CA PRO A 64 -11.32 -12.31 -11.38
C PRO A 64 -10.62 -11.08 -10.80
N GLY A 65 -9.36 -11.23 -10.44
CA GLY A 65 -8.50 -10.13 -9.98
C GLY A 65 -7.74 -9.48 -11.13
N VAL A 66 -7.17 -8.29 -10.88
CA VAL A 66 -6.20 -7.67 -11.82
C VAL A 66 -5.00 -8.61 -12.04
N ARG A 67 -4.61 -9.36 -11.00
CA ARG A 67 -3.60 -10.41 -11.06
C ARG A 67 -3.84 -11.38 -12.21
N ASP A 68 -5.06 -11.86 -12.41
CA ASP A 68 -5.36 -12.91 -13.39
C ASP A 68 -5.18 -12.40 -14.82
N LEU A 69 -5.55 -11.14 -15.05
CA LEU A 69 -5.29 -10.47 -16.33
C LEU A 69 -3.79 -10.33 -16.59
N VAL A 70 -3.01 -9.89 -15.59
CA VAL A 70 -1.55 -9.78 -15.72
C VAL A 70 -0.91 -11.14 -15.91
N ALA A 71 -1.34 -12.17 -15.18
CA ALA A 71 -0.81 -13.53 -15.28
C ALA A 71 -1.04 -14.13 -16.67
N SER A 72 -2.14 -13.77 -17.35
CA SER A 72 -2.39 -14.19 -18.74
C SER A 72 -1.38 -13.64 -19.76
N LYS A 73 -0.62 -12.60 -19.39
CA LYS A 73 0.41 -11.96 -20.23
C LYS A 73 1.82 -12.22 -19.71
N ASN A 74 2.00 -12.21 -18.40
CA ASN A 74 3.27 -12.39 -17.72
C ASN A 74 3.05 -12.94 -16.30
N ALA A 75 3.09 -14.27 -16.16
CA ALA A 75 2.88 -14.97 -14.88
C ALA A 75 3.92 -14.58 -13.81
N ALA A 76 5.20 -14.48 -14.19
CA ALA A 76 6.27 -14.12 -13.25
C ALA A 76 6.10 -12.70 -12.69
N LEU A 77 5.67 -11.75 -13.52
CA LEU A 77 5.36 -10.39 -13.07
C LEU A 77 4.14 -10.36 -12.14
N ALA A 78 3.10 -11.15 -12.44
CA ALA A 78 1.93 -11.27 -11.58
C ALA A 78 2.31 -11.83 -10.20
N GLU A 79 3.16 -12.85 -10.14
CA GLU A 79 3.67 -13.42 -8.88
C GLU A 79 4.52 -12.41 -8.11
N LYS A 80 5.48 -11.75 -8.76
CA LYS A 80 6.33 -10.72 -8.15
C LYS A 80 5.49 -9.58 -7.57
N THR A 81 4.52 -9.08 -8.33
CA THR A 81 3.63 -8.00 -7.88
C THR A 81 2.74 -8.45 -6.71
N THR A 82 2.25 -9.70 -6.75
CA THR A 82 1.49 -10.28 -5.63
C THR A 82 2.31 -10.34 -4.35
N ALA A 83 3.56 -10.81 -4.44
CA ALA A 83 4.46 -10.88 -3.30
C ALA A 83 4.77 -9.50 -2.73
N GLN A 84 5.04 -8.50 -3.58
CA GLN A 84 5.29 -7.13 -3.13
C GLN A 84 4.07 -6.50 -2.45
N ILE A 85 2.87 -6.76 -2.97
CA ILE A 85 1.64 -6.28 -2.34
C ILE A 85 1.46 -6.91 -0.95
N ALA A 86 1.71 -8.21 -0.82
CA ALA A 86 1.67 -8.89 0.46
C ALA A 86 2.72 -8.36 1.46
N GLU A 87 3.92 -7.98 0.98
CA GLU A 87 4.93 -7.33 1.82
C GLU A 87 4.46 -5.95 2.31
N SER A 88 3.90 -5.12 1.42
CA SER A 88 3.40 -3.80 1.79
C SER A 88 2.26 -3.89 2.81
N VAL A 89 1.35 -4.85 2.67
CA VAL A 89 0.29 -5.11 3.65
C VAL A 89 0.90 -5.48 5.00
N GLN A 90 1.87 -6.41 5.03
CA GLN A 90 2.53 -6.80 6.28
C GLN A 90 3.31 -5.66 6.92
N GLY A 91 3.95 -4.79 6.13
CA GLY A 91 4.60 -3.59 6.62
C GLY A 91 3.59 -2.65 7.30
N ALA A 92 2.49 -2.36 6.60
CA ALA A 92 1.43 -1.48 7.11
C ALA A 92 0.74 -2.03 8.36
N GLU A 93 0.53 -3.35 8.46
CA GLU A 93 -0.02 -4.01 9.65
C GLU A 93 0.92 -3.95 10.87
N ARG A 94 2.23 -3.78 10.65
CA ARG A 94 3.24 -3.72 11.71
C ARG A 94 3.51 -2.29 12.20
N ILE A 95 2.89 -1.28 11.60
CA ILE A 95 3.02 0.11 12.05
C ILE A 95 2.57 0.19 13.51
N PRO A 96 3.45 0.61 14.45
CA PRO A 96 3.10 0.73 15.85
C PRO A 96 2.02 1.79 16.07
N ALA A 97 1.21 1.57 17.09
CA ALA A 97 0.25 2.55 17.57
C ALA A 97 0.74 3.19 18.89
N PRO A 98 0.49 4.49 19.12
CA PRO A 98 -0.06 5.44 18.15
C PRO A 98 1.02 5.85 17.10
N PHE A 99 0.55 6.28 15.93
CA PHE A 99 1.40 6.49 14.75
C PHE A 99 2.35 7.69 14.96
N ASP A 100 1.89 8.77 15.59
CA ASP A 100 2.65 9.96 15.99
C ASP A 100 3.93 9.62 16.78
N ARG A 101 3.90 8.60 17.64
CA ARG A 101 5.09 8.14 18.39
C ARG A 101 6.04 7.33 17.54
N ALA A 102 5.53 6.61 16.55
CA ALA A 102 6.30 5.79 15.63
C ALA A 102 7.06 6.61 14.57
N ILE A 103 6.64 7.85 14.30
CA ILE A 103 7.31 8.72 13.32
C ILE A 103 8.47 9.52 13.90
N ILE A 104 8.56 9.69 15.23
CA ILE A 104 9.61 10.49 15.87
C ILE A 104 11.00 9.91 15.59
N GLN A 105 11.96 10.78 15.34
CA GLN A 105 13.36 10.41 15.14
C GLN A 105 13.91 9.64 16.35
N GLY A 106 14.54 8.50 16.08
CA GLY A 106 15.07 7.61 17.12
C GLY A 106 14.04 6.67 17.75
N SER A 107 12.76 6.75 17.37
CA SER A 107 11.77 5.74 17.78
C SER A 107 12.04 4.40 17.11
N GLU A 108 11.67 3.31 17.78
CA GLU A 108 11.75 1.95 17.20
C GLU A 108 10.75 1.74 16.06
N GLY A 109 9.72 2.58 15.96
CA GLY A 109 8.71 2.54 14.91
C GLY A 109 9.18 3.13 13.58
N ARG A 110 10.09 4.11 13.63
CA ARG A 110 10.52 4.85 12.43
C ARG A 110 11.11 3.94 11.33
N PRO A 111 11.97 2.95 11.63
CA PRO A 111 12.43 1.99 10.62
C PRO A 111 11.31 1.16 9.99
N VAL A 112 10.24 0.85 10.75
CA VAL A 112 9.07 0.13 10.21
C VAL A 112 8.32 1.02 9.22
N MET A 113 8.16 2.31 9.54
CA MET A 113 7.56 3.32 8.67
C MET A 113 8.33 3.46 7.35
N GLU A 114 9.64 3.69 7.44
CA GLU A 114 10.53 3.87 6.28
C GLU A 114 10.52 2.64 5.37
N LYS A 115 10.59 1.43 5.96
CA LYS A 115 10.51 0.18 5.18
C LYS A 115 9.15 0.01 4.50
N THR A 116 8.06 0.35 5.18
CA THR A 116 6.70 0.25 4.63
C THR A 116 6.51 1.22 3.46
N ILE A 117 6.97 2.47 3.61
CA ILE A 117 6.98 3.47 2.54
C ILE A 117 7.77 2.96 1.33
N ALA A 118 8.99 2.46 1.54
CA ALA A 118 9.81 1.92 0.46
C ALA A 118 9.12 0.74 -0.27
N SER A 119 8.47 -0.16 0.49
CA SER A 119 7.69 -1.26 -0.08
C SER A 119 6.52 -0.75 -0.94
N LEU A 120 5.81 0.29 -0.49
CA LEU A 120 4.69 0.89 -1.24
C LEU A 120 5.14 1.64 -2.50
N VAL A 121 6.33 2.23 -2.47
CA VAL A 121 6.98 2.82 -3.66
C VAL A 121 7.29 1.73 -4.67
N GLU A 122 7.91 0.62 -4.25
CA GLU A 122 8.23 -0.51 -5.13
C GLU A 122 6.96 -1.19 -5.66
N GLN A 123 5.96 -1.38 -4.81
CA GLN A 123 4.63 -1.84 -5.20
C GLN A 123 4.05 -0.98 -6.33
N SER A 124 4.21 0.35 -6.27
CA SER A 124 3.72 1.23 -7.32
C SER A 124 4.42 1.00 -8.66
N LYS A 125 5.74 0.78 -8.67
CA LYS A 125 6.49 0.48 -9.90
C LYS A 125 6.01 -0.82 -10.54
N LEU A 126 5.83 -1.88 -9.73
CA LEU A 126 5.33 -3.16 -10.22
C LEU A 126 3.88 -3.07 -10.72
N LEU A 127 3.06 -2.20 -10.14
CA LEU A 127 1.71 -1.93 -10.65
C LEU A 127 1.75 -1.19 -12.01
N VAL A 128 2.71 -0.31 -12.24
CA VAL A 128 2.94 0.34 -13.55
C VAL A 128 3.43 -0.68 -14.58
N GLU A 129 4.40 -1.52 -14.24
CA GLU A 129 4.88 -2.61 -15.10
C GLU A 129 3.73 -3.58 -15.45
N SER A 130 2.92 -3.95 -14.46
CA SER A 130 1.75 -4.81 -14.64
C SER A 130 0.72 -4.21 -15.60
N ALA A 131 0.46 -2.90 -15.50
CA ALA A 131 -0.40 -2.19 -16.43
C ALA A 131 0.16 -2.22 -17.86
N GLY A 132 1.47 -2.00 -18.02
CA GLY A 132 2.15 -2.10 -19.31
C GLY A 132 2.04 -3.49 -19.94
N ALA A 133 2.22 -4.55 -19.16
CA ALA A 133 2.12 -5.94 -19.61
C ALA A 133 0.74 -6.30 -20.19
N VAL A 134 -0.32 -5.63 -19.74
CA VAL A 134 -1.70 -5.84 -20.23
C VAL A 134 -2.12 -4.79 -21.26
N GLY A 135 -1.18 -3.97 -21.75
CA GLY A 135 -1.40 -3.00 -22.83
C GLY A 135 -1.91 -1.64 -22.39
N ILE A 136 -1.90 -1.33 -21.09
CA ILE A 136 -2.28 -0.01 -20.57
C ILE A 136 -1.02 0.86 -20.48
N THR A 137 -0.91 1.85 -21.38
CA THR A 137 0.27 2.72 -21.50
C THR A 137 0.01 4.17 -21.12
N LYS A 138 -1.26 4.59 -21.02
CA LYS A 138 -1.66 5.93 -20.59
C LYS A 138 -2.06 5.91 -19.12
N LEU A 139 -1.08 6.11 -18.25
CA LEU A 139 -1.29 6.24 -16.80
C LEU A 139 -1.11 7.71 -16.39
N THR A 140 -1.91 8.16 -15.42
CA THR A 140 -1.82 9.50 -14.83
C THR A 140 -0.81 9.61 -13.68
N LEU A 141 0.04 8.60 -13.53
CA LEU A 141 1.12 8.62 -12.55
C LEU A 141 2.22 9.56 -13.04
N VAL A 142 2.57 10.55 -12.22
CA VAL A 142 3.83 11.29 -12.41
C VAL A 142 4.95 10.30 -12.08
N GLU A 143 5.93 10.15 -12.98
CA GLU A 143 7.12 9.36 -12.67
C GLU A 143 7.77 9.91 -11.39
N PRO A 144 8.17 9.03 -10.45
CA PRO A 144 8.68 9.45 -9.14
C PRO A 144 9.99 10.25 -9.24
#